data_AF-A0A6G3QMW0-F1
#
_entry.id   AF-A0A6G3QMW0-F1
#
_cell.length_a   1.000
_cell.length_b   1.000
_cell.length_c   1.000
_cell.angle_alpha   90.00
_cell.angle_beta   90.00
_cell.angle_gamma   90.00
#
_symmetry.space_group_name_H-M   'P 1'
#
loop_
_entity.id
_entity.type
_entity.pdbx_description
1 polymer ?
#
loop_
_entity_poly.entity_id
_entity_poly.type
_entity_poly.pdbx_seq_one_letter_code
_entity_poly.pdbx_strand_id
1 'polypeptide(L)'
;MAQDFYRVLGVSRTASQDEIQQAYRKLARKYHPDVNKDPGAEERFKDLNEAYSVLSDPRTRARYDRFGEDFRKVPEDWEERVGAGAGPGGGFRARRTAGAGGPRVRYTGFGDDFAAEGVDIDDLLGSLFGAGAARGGVPGADQEAELPLTVEEAYRGGRRTVTLAGPTGQPRRYEVDVPPGVTAGQRIRLAGEGGRGSGDAAAGDLYLRVRIQPHPRFRLDGRDVYVQLPVTPWEAALGATVPVPTPGGGTAKVTVPAGSSSGRRLRLRGEGMPNPRGADGNLYAELRVMVPPKLSDRERELFEELAATSSYDPRRTS
;
A
#
# COMPACT_ATOMS: atom_id res chain seq x y z
N MET A 1 -19.18 20.77 -31.11
CA MET A 1 -18.47 22.04 -31.40
C MET A 1 -17.51 22.22 -30.25
N ALA A 2 -16.21 22.16 -30.52
CA ALA A 2 -15.21 22.27 -29.47
C ALA A 2 -15.28 23.66 -28.83
N GLN A 3 -15.31 23.70 -27.50
CA GLN A 3 -15.46 24.93 -26.75
C GLN A 3 -14.09 25.59 -26.62
N ASP A 4 -14.00 26.87 -26.98
CA ASP A 4 -12.80 27.69 -26.76
C ASP A 4 -12.41 27.67 -25.28
N PHE A 5 -11.16 27.30 -24.96
CA PHE A 5 -10.70 27.13 -23.58
C PHE A 5 -10.82 28.42 -22.76
N TYR A 6 -10.70 29.59 -23.39
CA TYR A 6 -10.94 30.87 -22.71
C TYR A 6 -12.41 31.04 -22.31
N ARG A 7 -13.34 30.57 -23.15
CA ARG A 7 -14.78 30.60 -22.85
C ARG A 7 -15.14 29.60 -21.77
N VAL A 8 -14.51 28.43 -21.75
CA VAL A 8 -14.69 27.41 -20.71
C VAL A 8 -14.32 27.96 -19.33
N LEU A 9 -13.20 28.69 -19.24
CA LEU A 9 -12.77 29.37 -18.01
C LEU A 9 -13.50 30.71 -17.76
N GLY A 10 -14.30 31.20 -18.71
CA GLY A 10 -15.03 32.47 -18.60
C GLY A 10 -14.12 33.70 -18.57
N VAL A 11 -12.97 33.65 -19.24
CA VAL A 11 -11.95 34.71 -19.29
C VAL A 11 -11.71 35.22 -20.72
N SER A 12 -11.15 36.41 -20.85
CA SER A 12 -10.75 36.96 -22.15
C SER A 12 -9.55 36.19 -22.74
N ARG A 13 -9.41 36.16 -24.08
CA ARG A 13 -8.19 35.64 -24.74
C ARG A 13 -6.93 36.43 -24.36
N THR A 14 -7.11 37.69 -24.01
CA THR A 14 -6.04 38.58 -23.52
C THR A 14 -5.82 38.49 -22.02
N ALA A 15 -6.49 37.57 -21.32
CA ALA A 15 -6.38 37.45 -19.86
C ALA A 15 -4.93 37.15 -19.45
N SER A 16 -4.51 37.75 -18.33
CA SER A 16 -3.21 37.46 -17.73
C SER A 16 -3.19 36.03 -17.18
N GLN A 17 -1.99 35.52 -16.92
CA GLN A 17 -1.83 34.18 -16.35
C GLN A 17 -2.54 34.05 -14.99
N ASP A 18 -2.48 35.13 -14.20
CA ASP A 18 -3.11 35.22 -12.89
C ASP A 18 -4.64 35.20 -13.00
N GLU A 19 -5.20 35.90 -13.99
CA GLU A 19 -6.65 35.91 -14.24
C GLU A 19 -7.18 34.52 -14.65
N ILE A 20 -6.42 33.80 -15.49
CA ILE A 20 -6.74 32.41 -15.89
C ILE A 20 -6.72 31.50 -14.66
N GLN A 21 -5.70 31.62 -13.81
CA GLN A 21 -5.58 30.80 -12.60
C GLN A 21 -6.67 31.10 -11.58
N GLN A 22 -7.00 32.37 -11.36
CA GLN A 22 -8.06 32.78 -10.44
C GLN A 22 -9.43 32.30 -10.91
N ALA A 23 -9.71 32.42 -12.22
CA ALA A 23 -10.95 31.92 -12.80
C ALA A 23 -11.09 30.40 -12.64
N TYR A 24 -10.02 29.65 -12.94
CA TYR A 24 -9.99 28.20 -12.73
C TYR A 24 -10.24 27.82 -11.26
N ARG A 25 -9.51 28.42 -10.30
CA ARG A 25 -9.69 28.12 -8.88
C ARG A 25 -11.14 28.36 -8.41
N LYS A 26 -11.76 29.45 -8.88
CA LYS A 26 -13.15 29.78 -8.56
C LYS A 26 -14.13 28.76 -9.13
N LEU A 27 -13.95 28.34 -10.37
CA LEU A 27 -14.83 27.39 -11.04
C LEU A 27 -14.62 25.95 -10.55
N ALA A 28 -13.37 25.56 -10.29
CA ALA A 28 -13.01 24.24 -9.76
C ALA A 28 -13.65 23.99 -8.39
N ARG A 29 -13.64 24.97 -7.49
CA ARG A 29 -14.35 24.88 -6.19
C ARG A 29 -15.86 24.78 -6.33
N LYS A 30 -16.43 25.44 -7.35
CA LYS A 30 -17.88 25.47 -7.60
C LYS A 30 -18.41 24.17 -8.22
N TYR A 31 -17.59 23.49 -9.02
CA TYR A 31 -17.97 22.28 -9.75
C TYR A 31 -17.25 21.01 -9.27
N HIS A 32 -16.55 21.07 -8.12
CA HIS A 32 -15.87 19.91 -7.57
C HIS A 32 -16.87 18.77 -7.29
N PRO A 33 -16.58 17.51 -7.68
CA PRO A 33 -17.49 16.38 -7.51
C PRO A 33 -17.94 16.14 -6.06
N ASP A 34 -17.13 16.53 -5.09
CA ASP A 34 -17.48 16.40 -3.67
C ASP A 34 -18.38 17.51 -3.14
N VAL A 35 -18.35 18.69 -3.76
CA VAL A 35 -19.09 19.88 -3.31
C VAL A 35 -20.38 20.07 -4.13
N ASN A 36 -20.39 19.68 -5.40
CA ASN A 36 -21.51 19.85 -6.31
C ASN A 36 -21.96 18.51 -6.89
N LYS A 37 -23.19 18.11 -6.57
CA LYS A 37 -23.81 16.83 -7.00
C LYS A 37 -24.79 16.99 -8.17
N ASP A 38 -24.81 18.15 -8.81
CA ASP A 38 -25.71 18.39 -9.95
C ASP A 38 -25.33 17.49 -11.14
N PRO A 39 -26.32 16.91 -11.86
CA PRO A 39 -26.10 16.14 -13.07
C PRO A 39 -25.61 17.07 -14.19
N GLY A 40 -24.28 17.19 -14.32
CA GLY A 40 -23.58 18.10 -15.24
C GLY A 40 -22.39 18.84 -14.61
N ALA A 41 -22.25 18.82 -13.29
CA ALA A 41 -21.09 19.42 -12.61
C ALA A 41 -19.78 18.68 -12.93
N GLU A 42 -19.82 17.35 -13.00
CA GLU A 42 -18.65 16.52 -13.33
C GLU A 42 -18.14 16.76 -14.76
N GLU A 43 -19.06 16.88 -15.74
CA GLU A 43 -18.72 17.18 -17.14
C GLU A 43 -18.10 18.58 -17.25
N ARG A 44 -18.69 19.58 -16.59
CA ARG A 44 -18.09 20.92 -16.51
C ARG A 44 -16.74 20.92 -15.82
N PHE A 45 -16.55 20.12 -14.78
CA PHE A 45 -15.27 20.02 -14.09
C PHE A 45 -14.19 19.43 -15.00
N LYS A 46 -14.53 18.44 -15.84
CA LYS A 46 -13.62 17.89 -16.85
C LYS A 46 -13.23 18.94 -17.89
N ASP A 47 -14.20 19.70 -18.41
CA ASP A 47 -13.93 20.78 -19.38
C ASP A 47 -13.00 21.85 -18.78
N LEU A 48 -13.22 22.24 -17.51
CA LEU A 48 -12.40 23.22 -16.80
C LEU A 48 -10.94 22.76 -16.62
N ASN A 49 -10.75 21.48 -16.29
CA ASN A 49 -9.42 20.88 -16.15
C ASN A 49 -8.68 20.85 -17.48
N GLU A 50 -9.37 20.49 -18.56
CA GLU A 50 -8.80 20.49 -19.90
C GLU A 50 -8.38 21.91 -20.32
N ALA A 51 -9.28 22.88 -20.17
CA ALA A 51 -8.99 24.27 -20.51
C ALA A 51 -7.82 24.85 -19.71
N TYR A 52 -7.78 24.60 -18.40
CA TYR A 52 -6.69 25.05 -17.56
C TYR A 52 -5.37 24.38 -17.94
N SER A 53 -5.35 23.08 -18.23
CA SER A 53 -4.12 22.37 -18.62
C SER A 53 -3.42 22.96 -19.85
N VAL A 54 -4.18 23.54 -20.77
CA VAL A 54 -3.66 24.15 -22.01
C VAL A 54 -3.30 25.61 -21.81
N LEU A 55 -4.06 26.34 -20.99
CA LEU A 55 -3.86 27.77 -20.78
C LEU A 55 -2.90 28.08 -19.63
N SER A 56 -2.60 27.12 -18.75
CA SER A 56 -1.75 27.31 -17.56
C SER A 56 -0.26 27.42 -17.87
N ASP A 57 0.21 26.83 -18.99
CA ASP A 57 1.60 26.92 -19.41
C ASP A 57 1.76 27.89 -20.59
N PRO A 58 2.69 28.87 -20.54
CA PRO A 58 2.84 29.87 -21.59
C PRO A 58 3.14 29.30 -22.98
N ARG A 59 3.83 28.16 -23.09
CA ARG A 59 4.21 27.57 -24.39
C ARG A 59 3.01 26.87 -25.03
N THR A 60 2.29 26.07 -24.26
CA THR A 60 1.05 25.40 -24.70
C THR A 60 -0.06 26.40 -24.98
N ARG A 61 -0.19 27.45 -24.16
CA ARG A 61 -1.06 28.61 -24.44
C ARG A 61 -0.71 29.26 -25.77
N ALA A 62 0.56 29.59 -26.01
CA ALA A 62 0.98 30.22 -27.26
C ALA A 62 0.73 29.32 -28.49
N ARG A 63 0.85 28.00 -28.33
CA ARG A 63 0.50 27.03 -29.38
C ARG A 63 -1.01 26.97 -29.61
N TYR A 64 -1.80 26.95 -28.55
CA TYR A 64 -3.25 27.02 -28.64
C TYR A 64 -3.71 28.33 -29.29
N ASP A 65 -3.11 29.45 -28.94
CA ASP A 65 -3.40 30.76 -29.53
C ASP A 65 -3.06 30.80 -31.03
N ARG A 66 -2.03 30.04 -31.46
CA ARG A 66 -1.57 30.00 -32.84
C ARG A 66 -2.31 28.99 -33.72
N PHE A 67 -2.63 27.82 -33.19
CA PHE A 67 -3.17 26.69 -33.96
C PHE A 67 -4.61 26.33 -33.58
N GLY A 68 -5.19 27.01 -32.58
CA GLY A 68 -6.53 26.74 -32.09
C GLY A 68 -6.70 25.29 -31.64
N GLU A 69 -7.80 24.68 -32.03
CA GLU A 69 -8.17 23.30 -31.66
C GLU A 69 -7.18 22.24 -32.19
N ASP A 70 -6.49 22.53 -33.29
CA ASP A 70 -5.55 21.60 -33.91
C ASP A 70 -4.14 21.63 -33.28
N PHE A 71 -3.92 22.40 -32.22
CA PHE A 71 -2.61 22.55 -31.58
C PHE A 71 -1.97 21.20 -31.15
N ARG A 72 -2.79 20.19 -30.84
CA ARG A 72 -2.35 18.82 -30.49
C ARG A 72 -1.89 17.99 -31.69
N LYS A 73 -2.38 18.30 -32.89
CA LYS A 73 -2.00 17.61 -34.14
C LYS A 73 -0.72 18.16 -34.74
N VAL A 74 -0.30 19.36 -34.32
CA VAL A 74 0.94 19.99 -34.74
C VAL A 74 2.11 19.41 -33.93
N PRO A 75 3.10 18.76 -34.57
CA PRO A 75 4.28 18.23 -33.89
C PRO A 75 5.00 19.30 -33.06
N GLU A 76 5.56 18.90 -31.91
CA GLU A 76 6.26 19.84 -31.00
C GLU A 76 7.49 20.49 -31.64
N ASP A 77 8.10 19.82 -32.60
CA ASP A 77 9.23 20.30 -33.38
C ASP A 77 8.82 21.13 -34.62
N TRP A 78 7.53 21.49 -34.75
CA TRP A 78 7.04 22.32 -35.87
C TRP A 78 7.81 23.64 -35.99
N GLU A 79 8.03 24.37 -34.90
CA GLU A 79 8.76 25.65 -34.95
C GLU A 79 10.22 25.46 -35.38
N GLU A 80 10.84 24.35 -34.97
CA GLU A 80 12.22 23.99 -35.34
C GLU A 80 12.30 23.50 -36.79
N ARG A 81 11.29 22.75 -37.27
CA ARG A 81 11.16 22.29 -38.67
C ARG A 81 10.86 23.43 -39.64
N VAL A 82 10.05 24.41 -39.24
CA VAL A 82 9.75 25.58 -40.06
C VAL A 82 10.93 26.56 -40.02
N GLY A 83 11.63 26.66 -38.89
CA GLY A 83 12.88 27.43 -38.74
C GLY A 83 14.07 26.81 -39.48
N ALA A 84 14.13 25.49 -39.63
CA ALA A 84 15.17 24.76 -40.36
C ALA A 84 14.81 24.46 -41.83
N GLY A 85 13.57 24.73 -42.25
CA GLY A 85 13.04 24.44 -43.58
C GLY A 85 13.07 25.62 -44.58
N ALA A 86 13.56 26.80 -44.19
CA ALA A 86 13.70 27.94 -45.08
C ALA A 86 15.06 27.90 -45.81
N GLY A 87 15.07 27.28 -46.99
CA GLY A 87 16.14 27.43 -47.99
C GLY A 87 16.22 28.86 -48.57
N PRO A 88 17.25 29.15 -49.39
CA PRO A 88 18.23 30.20 -49.13
C PRO A 88 17.88 31.55 -49.77
N GLY A 89 17.85 32.61 -48.97
CA GLY A 89 17.83 33.99 -49.46
C GLY A 89 17.27 34.98 -48.46
N GLY A 90 18.13 35.87 -47.95
CA GLY A 90 17.70 37.02 -47.12
C GLY A 90 18.43 37.06 -45.79
N GLY A 91 19.63 37.63 -45.80
CA GLY A 91 20.47 37.73 -44.62
C GLY A 91 19.93 38.70 -43.57
N PHE A 92 20.11 38.34 -42.30
CA PHE A 92 20.43 39.29 -41.24
C PHE A 92 21.46 38.65 -40.32
N ARG A 93 22.71 39.12 -40.43
CA ARG A 93 23.78 38.85 -39.47
C ARG A 93 23.46 39.61 -38.18
N ALA A 94 22.98 38.92 -37.15
CA ALA A 94 23.04 39.42 -35.78
C ALA A 94 24.28 38.81 -35.09
N ARG A 95 25.34 39.61 -35.09
CA ARG A 95 26.62 39.39 -34.40
C ARG A 95 26.35 39.11 -32.91
N ARG A 96 26.73 37.92 -32.41
CA ARG A 96 26.87 37.68 -30.97
C ARG A 96 28.07 38.48 -30.47
N THR A 97 27.82 39.65 -29.89
CA THR A 97 28.74 40.34 -29.00
C THR A 97 28.52 39.82 -27.58
N ALA A 98 29.58 39.27 -27.00
CA ALA A 98 29.71 39.09 -25.56
C ALA A 98 29.64 40.46 -24.87
N GLY A 99 28.78 40.59 -23.87
CA GLY A 99 28.60 41.85 -23.14
C GLY A 99 27.62 41.69 -21.99
N ALA A 100 28.08 42.07 -20.80
CA ALA A 100 27.46 41.95 -19.50
C ALA A 100 26.08 42.62 -19.35
N GLY A 101 25.28 42.07 -18.42
CA GLY A 101 24.38 42.84 -17.57
C GLY A 101 23.01 43.21 -18.15
N GLY A 102 21.99 42.42 -17.83
CA GLY A 102 20.57 42.76 -17.98
C GLY A 102 19.73 42.04 -16.91
N PRO A 103 18.59 42.61 -16.47
CA PRO A 103 18.07 42.40 -15.12
C PRO A 103 17.45 41.03 -14.91
N ARG A 104 17.88 40.33 -13.86
CA ARG A 104 17.18 39.15 -13.34
C ARG A 104 15.92 39.62 -12.62
N VAL A 105 14.77 39.48 -13.27
CA VAL A 105 13.49 39.49 -12.54
C VAL A 105 13.45 38.20 -11.74
N ARG A 106 13.71 38.33 -10.44
CA ARG A 106 13.60 37.28 -9.44
C ARG A 106 12.13 37.27 -9.01
N TYR A 107 11.35 36.28 -9.45
CA TYR A 107 10.06 36.03 -8.81
C TYR A 107 10.34 35.34 -7.48
N THR A 108 10.51 36.14 -6.44
CA THR A 108 10.44 35.69 -5.05
C THR A 108 9.03 35.23 -4.76
N GLY A 109 8.91 34.08 -4.10
CA GLY A 109 7.66 33.40 -3.85
C GLY A 109 6.60 34.26 -3.17
N PHE A 110 5.36 33.90 -3.45
CA PHE A 110 4.22 34.23 -2.61
C PHE A 110 3.66 32.90 -2.10
N GLY A 111 3.80 32.65 -0.80
CA GLY A 111 3.11 31.55 -0.15
C GLY A 111 3.87 30.90 1.00
N ASP A 112 4.30 31.68 2.01
CA ASP A 112 4.69 31.15 3.33
C ASP A 112 3.53 31.30 4.35
N ASP A 113 2.28 31.40 3.88
CA ASP A 113 1.14 31.81 4.73
C ASP A 113 -0.14 30.96 4.61
N PHE A 114 -0.10 29.76 4.03
CA PHE A 114 -1.27 28.87 4.04
C PHE A 114 -0.94 27.43 4.45
N ALA A 115 -0.36 27.31 5.65
CA ALA A 115 -0.41 26.08 6.43
C ALA A 115 -1.79 25.96 7.10
N ALA A 116 -2.79 25.42 6.39
CA ALA A 116 -3.97 24.80 7.01
C ALA A 116 -4.75 23.98 5.97
N GLU A 117 -4.78 22.67 6.19
CA GLU A 117 -5.71 21.69 5.63
C GLU A 117 -5.69 21.47 4.10
N GLY A 118 -4.97 20.40 3.73
CA GLY A 118 -5.53 19.38 2.84
C GLY A 118 -5.22 19.55 1.35
N VAL A 119 -4.13 18.88 0.94
CA VAL A 119 -3.70 18.57 -0.43
C VAL A 119 -2.90 19.70 -1.11
N ASP A 120 -1.57 19.62 -0.96
CA ASP A 120 -0.60 20.39 -1.72
C ASP A 120 -0.61 20.00 -3.20
N ILE A 121 -1.37 20.78 -3.97
CA ILE A 121 -1.51 20.63 -5.42
C ILE A 121 -0.20 21.00 -6.15
N ASP A 122 0.71 21.73 -5.47
CA ASP A 122 2.06 22.05 -5.97
C ASP A 122 2.99 20.81 -6.02
N ASP A 123 2.83 19.85 -5.10
CA ASP A 123 3.61 18.61 -5.11
C ASP A 123 3.13 17.63 -6.21
N LEU A 124 1.83 17.63 -6.51
CA LEU A 124 1.26 16.80 -7.57
C LEU A 124 1.65 17.33 -8.96
N LEU A 125 1.68 18.66 -9.14
CA LEU A 125 1.96 19.28 -10.44
C LEU A 125 3.46 19.45 -10.73
N GLY A 126 4.30 19.58 -9.68
CA GLY A 126 5.76 19.61 -9.80
C GLY A 126 6.35 18.32 -10.39
N SER A 127 5.66 17.18 -10.23
CA SER A 127 6.07 15.89 -10.79
C SER A 127 5.85 15.77 -12.31
N LEU A 128 4.99 16.61 -12.90
CA LEU A 128 4.51 16.42 -14.28
C LEU A 128 5.11 17.39 -15.31
N PHE A 129 5.58 18.58 -14.91
CA PHE A 129 5.94 19.66 -15.85
C PHE A 129 7.39 20.22 -15.74
N GLY A 130 8.30 19.51 -15.08
CA GLY A 130 9.69 19.95 -14.88
C GLY A 130 10.68 19.54 -15.98
N ALA A 131 10.61 20.15 -17.17
CA ALA A 131 11.70 20.07 -18.17
C ALA A 131 12.47 21.39 -18.24
N GLY A 132 13.50 21.55 -17.39
CA GLY A 132 14.46 22.65 -17.50
C GLY A 132 15.30 22.92 -16.24
N ALA A 133 16.37 22.14 -16.08
CA ALA A 133 17.52 22.44 -15.20
C ALA A 133 17.31 22.38 -13.68
N ALA A 134 16.97 21.19 -13.17
CA ALA A 134 17.59 20.71 -11.93
C ALA A 134 18.58 19.60 -12.30
N ARG A 135 19.87 19.86 -12.11
CA ARG A 135 20.96 18.88 -12.29
C ARG A 135 21.03 17.96 -11.07
N GLY A 136 19.88 17.43 -10.66
CA GLY A 136 19.71 16.51 -9.54
C GLY A 136 19.15 15.19 -10.07
N GLY A 137 19.73 14.07 -9.66
CA GLY A 137 19.25 12.76 -10.05
C GLY A 137 17.82 12.50 -9.57
N VAL A 138 17.05 11.69 -10.31
CA VAL A 138 15.74 11.20 -9.87
C VAL A 138 15.95 10.10 -8.82
N PRO A 139 15.41 10.19 -7.60
CA PRO A 139 15.51 9.13 -6.60
C PRO A 139 14.94 7.80 -7.13
N GLY A 140 15.51 6.69 -6.67
CA GLY A 140 15.01 5.38 -7.01
C GLY A 140 13.62 5.13 -6.44
N ALA A 141 12.77 4.40 -7.17
CA ALA A 141 11.44 4.04 -6.70
C ALA A 141 11.50 3.00 -5.58
N ASP A 142 10.60 3.12 -4.60
CA ASP A 142 10.37 2.08 -3.60
C ASP A 142 9.82 0.82 -4.25
N GLN A 143 10.21 -0.34 -3.72
CA GLN A 143 9.76 -1.65 -4.17
C GLN A 143 9.08 -2.41 -3.03
N GLU A 144 8.15 -3.30 -3.37
CA GLU A 144 7.50 -4.18 -2.42
C GLU A 144 7.61 -5.64 -2.88
N ALA A 145 7.91 -6.55 -1.94
CA ALA A 145 7.96 -7.98 -2.19
C ALA A 145 7.33 -8.76 -1.04
N GLU A 146 6.82 -9.97 -1.32
CA GLU A 146 6.30 -10.85 -0.27
C GLU A 146 7.44 -11.60 0.43
N LEU A 147 7.35 -11.67 1.77
CA LEU A 147 8.21 -12.50 2.61
C LEU A 147 7.38 -13.66 3.18
N PRO A 148 7.38 -14.85 2.53
CA PRO A 148 6.67 -16.01 3.03
C PRO A 148 7.39 -16.62 4.24
N LEU A 149 6.75 -16.63 5.40
CA LEU A 149 7.26 -17.22 6.64
C LEU A 149 6.37 -18.38 7.10
N THR A 150 6.95 -19.40 7.73
CA THR A 150 6.16 -20.35 8.53
C THR A 150 5.72 -19.70 9.85
N VAL A 151 4.77 -20.35 10.53
CA VAL A 151 4.29 -19.88 11.85
C VAL A 151 5.44 -19.89 12.87
N GLU A 152 6.30 -20.91 12.85
CA GLU A 152 7.45 -21.04 13.75
C GLU A 152 8.53 -20.00 13.47
N GLU A 153 8.80 -19.70 12.21
CA GLU A 153 9.72 -18.63 11.82
C GLU A 153 9.20 -17.28 12.27
N ALA A 154 7.91 -17.01 12.09
CA ALA A 154 7.30 -15.76 12.55
C ALA A 154 7.27 -15.66 14.08
N TYR A 155 7.14 -16.78 14.79
CA TYR A 155 7.20 -16.83 16.25
C TYR A 155 8.60 -16.49 16.75
N ARG A 156 9.63 -17.20 16.25
CA ARG A 156 11.01 -17.04 16.74
C ARG A 156 11.69 -15.78 16.21
N GLY A 157 11.32 -15.32 15.01
CA GLY A 157 12.06 -14.30 14.29
C GLY A 157 13.48 -14.76 13.93
N GLY A 158 14.39 -13.80 13.83
CA GLY A 158 15.81 -14.00 13.56
C GLY A 158 16.22 -13.58 12.15
N ARG A 159 17.51 -13.76 11.84
CA ARG A 159 18.07 -13.38 10.54
C ARG A 159 17.70 -14.40 9.47
N ARG A 160 17.20 -13.90 8.34
CA ARG A 160 16.82 -14.70 7.19
C ARG A 160 17.47 -14.14 5.93
N THR A 161 18.03 -15.04 5.13
CA THR A 161 18.48 -14.72 3.78
C THR A 161 17.33 -14.93 2.80
N VAL A 162 16.97 -13.90 2.02
CA VAL A 162 15.98 -14.01 0.95
C VAL A 162 16.59 -13.64 -0.39
N THR A 163 16.20 -14.37 -1.42
CA THR A 163 16.59 -14.07 -2.80
C THR A 163 15.37 -13.51 -3.52
N LEU A 164 15.45 -12.26 -3.96
CA LEU A 164 14.37 -11.57 -4.65
C LEU A 164 14.86 -11.14 -6.03
N ALA A 165 13.93 -11.02 -6.98
CA ALA A 165 14.24 -10.44 -8.28
C ALA A 165 14.63 -8.96 -8.06
N GLY A 166 15.87 -8.61 -8.40
CA GLY A 166 16.31 -7.23 -8.33
C GLY A 166 15.69 -6.38 -9.45
N PRO A 167 15.80 -5.05 -9.37
CA PRO A 167 15.23 -4.13 -10.36
C PRO A 167 15.76 -4.32 -11.79
N THR A 168 16.88 -5.03 -11.97
CA THR A 168 17.45 -5.39 -13.28
C THR A 168 17.09 -6.80 -13.73
N GLY A 169 16.14 -7.47 -13.06
CA GLY A 169 15.73 -8.86 -13.31
C GLY A 169 16.69 -9.93 -12.78
N GLN A 170 17.87 -9.54 -12.30
CA GLN A 170 18.82 -10.48 -11.69
C GLN A 170 18.47 -10.73 -10.23
N PRO A 171 18.51 -11.99 -9.75
CA PRO A 171 18.25 -12.29 -8.36
C PRO A 171 19.31 -11.65 -7.45
N ARG A 172 18.86 -10.92 -6.44
CA ARG A 172 19.70 -10.37 -5.38
C ARG A 172 19.36 -11.04 -4.05
N ARG A 173 20.39 -11.23 -3.25
CA ARG A 173 20.29 -11.82 -1.92
C ARG A 173 20.30 -10.72 -0.88
N TYR A 174 19.31 -10.74 0.00
CA TYR A 174 19.14 -9.80 1.11
C TYR A 174 19.19 -10.55 2.43
N GLU A 175 19.88 -10.01 3.42
CA GLU A 175 19.80 -10.47 4.81
C GLU A 175 18.79 -9.58 5.54
N VAL A 176 17.76 -10.21 6.09
CA VAL A 176 16.61 -9.55 6.70
C VAL A 176 16.53 -9.98 8.15
N ASP A 177 16.52 -9.03 9.07
CA ASP A 177 16.22 -9.31 10.47
C ASP A 177 14.71 -9.32 10.67
N VAL A 178 14.15 -10.49 10.98
CA VAL A 178 12.71 -10.68 11.20
C VAL A 178 12.46 -10.58 12.71
N PRO A 179 11.69 -9.59 13.17
CA PRO A 179 11.36 -9.49 14.59
C PRO A 179 10.55 -10.72 15.06
N PRO A 180 10.79 -11.23 16.29
CA PRO A 180 9.95 -12.28 16.85
C PRO A 180 8.51 -11.78 16.99
N GLY A 181 7.56 -12.65 16.66
CA GLY A 181 6.13 -12.34 16.72
C GLY A 181 5.67 -11.39 15.62
N VAL A 182 6.31 -11.45 14.45
CA VAL A 182 5.86 -10.72 13.28
C VAL A 182 4.48 -11.23 12.83
N THR A 183 3.60 -10.32 12.43
CA THR A 183 2.22 -10.65 12.05
C THR A 183 2.03 -10.59 10.53
N ALA A 184 1.00 -11.29 10.03
CA ALA A 184 0.67 -11.24 8.60
C ALA A 184 0.35 -9.80 8.17
N GLY A 185 0.90 -9.39 7.02
CA GLY A 185 0.77 -8.06 6.45
C GLY A 185 1.75 -7.01 7.00
N GLN A 186 2.52 -7.33 8.05
CA GLN A 186 3.53 -6.41 8.58
C GLN A 186 4.63 -6.15 7.53
N ARG A 187 5.06 -4.88 7.41
CA ARG A 187 6.09 -4.46 6.46
C ARG A 187 7.45 -4.35 7.17
N ILE A 188 8.48 -4.96 6.59
CA ILE A 188 9.88 -4.82 7.02
C ILE A 188 10.61 -3.98 5.97
N ARG A 189 11.22 -2.88 6.37
CA ARG A 189 11.91 -1.94 5.47
C ARG A 189 13.40 -2.28 5.39
N LEU A 190 13.91 -2.43 4.18
CA LEU A 190 15.33 -2.47 3.87
C LEU A 190 15.70 -1.17 3.17
N ALA A 191 16.38 -0.27 3.90
CA ALA A 191 16.67 1.07 3.42
C ALA A 191 17.69 1.06 2.27
N GLY A 192 17.40 1.78 1.18
CA GLY A 192 18.29 1.89 0.01
C GLY A 192 18.39 0.62 -0.86
N GLU A 193 17.60 -0.42 -0.57
CA GLU A 193 17.60 -1.68 -1.32
C GLU A 193 16.53 -1.77 -2.43
N GLY A 194 15.83 -0.65 -2.67
CA GLY A 194 14.81 -0.49 -3.70
C GLY A 194 15.39 -0.19 -5.08
N GLY A 195 14.62 0.52 -5.91
CA GLY A 195 15.00 0.87 -7.26
C GLY A 195 16.25 1.74 -7.28
N ARG A 196 17.08 1.64 -8.34
CA ARG A 196 18.23 2.54 -8.50
C ARG A 196 17.75 3.93 -8.92
N GLY A 197 18.26 4.98 -8.28
CA GLY A 197 18.10 6.35 -8.74
C GLY A 197 18.87 6.63 -10.03
N SER A 198 18.51 7.71 -10.72
CA SER A 198 19.24 8.22 -11.88
C SER A 198 20.38 9.14 -11.43
N GLY A 199 21.55 9.05 -12.08
CA GLY A 199 22.73 9.84 -11.70
C GLY A 199 23.23 9.49 -10.29
N ASP A 200 23.52 10.52 -9.48
CA ASP A 200 23.99 10.38 -8.09
C ASP A 200 22.85 10.31 -7.05
N ALA A 201 21.59 10.14 -7.49
CA ALA A 201 20.46 10.07 -6.57
C ALA A 201 20.41 8.74 -5.80
N ALA A 202 19.95 8.82 -4.55
CA ALA A 202 19.79 7.66 -3.69
C ALA A 202 18.83 6.62 -4.30
N ALA A 203 19.10 5.34 -4.00
CA ALA A 203 18.16 4.27 -4.27
C ALA A 203 16.92 4.40 -3.37
N GLY A 204 15.79 3.91 -3.84
CA GLY A 204 14.57 3.78 -3.04
C GLY A 204 14.71 2.66 -2.00
N ASP A 205 13.64 2.38 -1.27
CA ASP A 205 13.60 1.33 -0.26
C ASP A 205 12.92 0.05 -0.75
N LEU A 206 13.26 -1.08 -0.14
CA LEU A 206 12.55 -2.34 -0.34
C LEU A 206 11.70 -2.67 0.89
N TYR A 207 10.39 -2.78 0.70
CA TYR A 207 9.46 -3.21 1.72
C TYR A 207 9.12 -4.69 1.54
N LEU A 208 9.38 -5.48 2.56
CA LEU A 208 9.01 -6.88 2.61
C LEU A 208 7.71 -7.03 3.38
N ARG A 209 6.63 -7.39 2.69
CA ARG A 209 5.33 -7.66 3.30
C ARG A 209 5.28 -9.10 3.76
N VAL A 210 5.12 -9.30 5.07
CA VAL A 210 5.11 -10.62 5.70
C VAL A 210 3.85 -11.37 5.31
N ARG A 211 4.01 -12.60 4.82
CA ARG A 211 2.92 -13.52 4.55
C ARG A 211 3.16 -14.80 5.33
N ILE A 212 2.27 -15.11 6.28
CA ILE A 212 2.36 -16.36 7.03
C ILE A 212 1.72 -17.49 6.22
N GLN A 213 2.46 -18.57 6.04
CA GLN A 213 1.98 -19.75 5.34
C GLN A 213 0.87 -20.44 6.16
N PRO A 214 -0.18 -20.98 5.52
CA PRO A 214 -1.16 -21.80 6.21
C PRO A 214 -0.47 -22.95 6.96
N HIS A 215 -0.87 -23.18 8.21
CA HIS A 215 -0.27 -24.20 9.06
C HIS A 215 -1.29 -25.28 9.43
N PRO A 216 -0.94 -26.58 9.42
CA PRO A 216 -1.88 -27.67 9.65
C PRO A 216 -2.47 -27.71 11.06
N ARG A 217 -1.77 -27.15 12.06
CA ARG A 217 -2.20 -27.20 13.48
C ARG A 217 -2.57 -25.84 14.08
N PHE A 218 -2.07 -24.75 13.50
CA PHE A 218 -2.16 -23.43 14.09
C PHE A 218 -2.90 -22.50 13.14
N ARG A 219 -3.91 -21.82 13.67
CA ARG A 219 -4.54 -20.70 12.99
C ARG A 219 -4.19 -19.43 13.76
N LEU A 220 -3.64 -18.44 13.06
CA LEU A 220 -3.30 -17.15 13.66
C LEU A 220 -4.43 -16.15 13.46
N ASP A 221 -4.68 -15.33 14.47
CA ASP A 221 -5.54 -14.14 14.41
C ASP A 221 -4.82 -12.99 15.14
N GLY A 222 -4.21 -12.10 14.36
CA GLY A 222 -3.25 -11.15 14.90
C GLY A 222 -2.10 -11.85 15.63
N ARG A 223 -2.06 -11.70 16.96
CA ARG A 223 -1.09 -12.38 17.84
C ARG A 223 -1.64 -13.59 18.56
N ASP A 224 -2.95 -13.79 18.52
CA ASP A 224 -3.58 -14.94 19.16
C ASP A 224 -3.44 -16.18 18.27
N VAL A 225 -3.25 -17.33 18.91
CA VAL A 225 -3.01 -18.62 18.28
C VAL A 225 -4.17 -19.55 18.61
N TYR A 226 -4.72 -20.22 17.61
CA TYR A 226 -5.79 -21.20 17.79
C TYR A 226 -5.28 -22.57 17.38
N VAL A 227 -5.57 -23.57 18.21
CA VAL A 227 -5.16 -24.95 18.02
C VAL A 227 -6.28 -25.88 18.45
N GLN A 228 -6.50 -26.96 17.70
CA GLN A 228 -7.38 -28.04 18.17
C GLN A 228 -6.66 -28.82 19.26
N LEU A 229 -7.35 -29.09 20.36
CA LEU A 229 -6.89 -29.92 21.46
C LEU A 229 -7.69 -31.24 21.47
N PRO A 230 -7.17 -32.28 20.81
CA PRO A 230 -7.73 -33.62 20.91
C PRO A 230 -7.66 -34.09 22.35
N VAL A 231 -8.79 -34.52 22.89
CA VAL A 231 -8.89 -35.12 24.22
C VAL A 231 -9.71 -36.40 24.14
N THR A 232 -9.42 -37.36 24.99
CA THR A 232 -10.22 -38.58 25.12
C THR A 232 -11.54 -38.29 25.87
N PRO A 233 -12.55 -39.18 25.76
CA PRO A 233 -13.83 -38.97 26.43
C PRO A 233 -13.69 -38.93 27.96
N TRP A 234 -12.80 -39.73 28.54
CA TRP A 234 -12.56 -39.76 29.98
C TRP A 234 -11.73 -38.57 30.47
N GLU A 235 -10.77 -38.05 29.69
CA GLU A 235 -10.10 -36.78 30.04
C GLU A 235 -11.09 -35.61 30.07
N ALA A 236 -12.03 -35.58 29.11
CA ALA A 236 -13.07 -34.57 29.04
C ALA A 236 -14.10 -34.70 30.19
N ALA A 237 -14.51 -35.94 30.50
CA ALA A 237 -15.49 -36.23 31.54
C ALA A 237 -14.94 -36.03 32.96
N LEU A 238 -13.76 -36.60 33.25
CA LEU A 238 -13.15 -36.61 34.58
C LEU A 238 -12.28 -35.39 34.86
N GLY A 239 -11.87 -34.68 33.81
CA GLY A 239 -10.87 -33.62 33.87
C GLY A 239 -9.46 -34.19 33.77
N ALA A 240 -8.54 -33.40 33.21
CA ALA A 240 -7.17 -33.81 32.97
C ALA A 240 -6.25 -32.61 32.85
N THR A 241 -4.93 -32.84 32.95
CA THR A 241 -3.93 -31.87 32.49
C THR A 241 -3.22 -32.46 31.27
N VAL A 242 -3.44 -31.85 30.12
CA VAL A 242 -2.95 -32.33 28.82
C VAL A 242 -1.95 -31.35 28.22
N PRO A 243 -0.90 -31.83 27.51
CA PRO A 243 0.03 -30.96 26.80
C PRO A 243 -0.61 -30.42 25.51
N VAL A 244 -0.42 -29.14 25.22
CA VAL A 244 -0.79 -28.51 23.95
C VAL A 244 0.48 -28.00 23.25
N PRO A 245 0.68 -28.27 21.96
CA PRO A 245 1.84 -27.76 21.23
C PRO A 245 1.77 -26.23 21.09
N THR A 246 2.93 -25.57 21.21
CA THR A 246 3.05 -24.12 20.97
C THR A 246 3.83 -23.85 19.67
N PRO A 247 3.60 -22.71 19.01
CA PRO A 247 4.36 -22.31 17.81
C PRO A 247 5.89 -22.25 18.00
N GLY A 248 6.37 -22.07 19.23
CA GLY A 248 7.79 -22.07 19.54
C GLY A 248 8.49 -23.43 19.42
N GLY A 249 7.72 -24.51 19.23
CA GLY A 249 8.22 -25.90 19.22
C GLY A 249 8.18 -26.58 20.59
N GLY A 250 7.67 -25.90 21.62
CA GLY A 250 7.46 -26.44 22.95
C GLY A 250 6.04 -26.99 23.16
N THR A 251 5.72 -27.29 24.42
CA THR A 251 4.36 -27.62 24.84
C THR A 251 4.00 -26.80 26.08
N ALA A 252 2.74 -26.35 26.14
CA ALA A 252 2.16 -25.75 27.32
C ALA A 252 1.21 -26.76 27.99
N LYS A 253 1.00 -26.66 29.31
CA LYS A 253 0.06 -27.51 30.03
C LYS A 253 -1.31 -26.85 30.07
N VAL A 254 -2.35 -27.60 29.69
CA VAL A 254 -3.74 -27.15 29.74
C VAL A 254 -4.50 -28.00 30.73
N THR A 255 -5.11 -27.36 31.72
CA THR A 255 -6.07 -28.02 32.60
C THR A 255 -7.44 -28.04 31.92
N VAL A 256 -7.89 -29.24 31.56
CA VAL A 256 -9.22 -29.54 31.05
C VAL A 256 -10.15 -29.75 32.25
N PRO A 257 -11.16 -28.90 32.45
CA PRO A 257 -12.14 -29.10 33.52
C PRO A 257 -12.96 -30.37 33.30
N ALA A 258 -13.36 -31.03 34.39
CA ALA A 258 -14.33 -32.13 34.32
C ALA A 258 -15.66 -31.68 33.67
N GLY A 259 -16.32 -32.60 32.97
CA GLY A 259 -17.54 -32.31 32.20
C GLY A 259 -17.32 -31.39 31.00
N SER A 260 -16.11 -31.32 30.45
CA SER A 260 -15.85 -30.54 29.24
C SER A 260 -16.36 -31.24 27.98
N SER A 261 -16.79 -30.46 26.99
CA SER A 261 -17.29 -30.95 25.71
C SER A 261 -16.54 -30.33 24.54
N SER A 262 -16.68 -30.93 23.36
CA SER A 262 -16.12 -30.40 22.11
C SER A 262 -16.59 -28.96 21.84
N GLY A 263 -15.72 -28.15 21.23
CA GLY A 263 -15.98 -26.72 20.95
C GLY A 263 -15.70 -25.78 22.11
N ARG A 264 -15.54 -26.29 23.35
CA ARG A 264 -15.08 -25.46 24.47
C ARG A 264 -13.68 -24.93 24.17
N ARG A 265 -13.47 -23.62 24.35
CA ARG A 265 -12.17 -22.96 24.17
C ARG A 265 -11.52 -22.68 25.51
N LEU A 266 -10.32 -23.19 25.71
CA LEU A 266 -9.48 -22.92 26.87
C LEU A 266 -8.41 -21.92 26.49
N ARG A 267 -8.35 -20.80 27.21
CA ARG A 267 -7.39 -19.73 26.97
C ARG A 267 -6.16 -19.94 27.84
N LEU A 268 -4.99 -19.99 27.22
CA LEU A 268 -3.69 -19.92 27.88
C LEU A 268 -3.12 -18.52 27.63
N ARG A 269 -3.03 -17.72 28.69
CA ARG A 269 -2.56 -16.34 28.61
C ARG A 269 -1.05 -16.31 28.38
N GLY A 270 -0.58 -15.54 27.40
CA GLY A 270 0.84 -15.36 27.10
C GLY A 270 1.47 -16.47 26.26
N GLU A 271 0.71 -17.51 25.89
CA GLU A 271 1.20 -18.65 25.09
C GLU A 271 0.99 -18.46 23.57
N GLY A 272 0.58 -17.26 23.13
CA GLY A 272 0.40 -16.91 21.72
C GLY A 272 1.68 -16.39 21.05
N MET A 273 1.55 -15.56 20.01
CA MET A 273 2.70 -14.97 19.34
C MET A 273 3.38 -13.92 20.25
N PRO A 274 4.72 -13.87 20.32
CA PRO A 274 5.42 -12.94 21.19
C PRO A 274 5.21 -11.50 20.76
N ASN A 275 5.40 -10.55 21.68
CA ASN A 275 5.30 -9.13 21.41
C ASN A 275 6.38 -8.35 22.18
N PRO A 276 7.53 -8.07 21.56
CA PRO A 276 8.64 -7.37 22.24
C PRO A 276 8.30 -5.98 22.78
N ARG A 277 7.18 -5.37 22.34
CA ARG A 277 6.74 -4.03 22.73
C ARG A 277 5.52 -4.05 23.65
N GLY A 278 5.08 -5.20 24.13
CA GLY A 278 3.87 -5.29 24.94
C GLY A 278 3.62 -6.70 25.47
N ALA A 279 2.35 -7.01 25.70
CA ALA A 279 1.96 -8.36 26.10
C ALA A 279 1.95 -9.31 24.90
N ASP A 280 2.42 -10.53 25.13
CA ASP A 280 2.30 -11.63 24.19
C ASP A 280 0.82 -11.97 23.92
N GLY A 281 0.58 -12.60 22.77
CA GLY A 281 -0.72 -13.13 22.43
C GLY A 281 -1.15 -14.28 23.34
N ASN A 282 -2.37 -14.76 23.14
CA ASN A 282 -2.92 -15.90 23.85
C ASN A 282 -3.01 -17.10 22.94
N LEU A 283 -2.95 -18.30 23.53
CA LEU A 283 -3.30 -19.54 22.84
C LEU A 283 -4.72 -19.95 23.25
N TYR A 284 -5.55 -20.27 22.27
CA TYR A 284 -6.88 -20.82 22.44
C TYR A 284 -6.89 -22.27 21.98
N ALA A 285 -6.95 -23.17 22.95
CA ALA A 285 -7.09 -24.59 22.74
C ALA A 285 -8.59 -24.93 22.62
N GLU A 286 -9.04 -25.27 21.42
CA GLU A 286 -10.42 -25.69 21.16
C GLU A 286 -10.54 -27.21 21.32
N LEU A 287 -11.33 -27.64 22.30
CA LEU A 287 -11.47 -29.05 22.63
C LEU A 287 -12.15 -29.81 21.50
N ARG A 288 -11.63 -30.99 21.23
CA ARG A 288 -12.25 -31.98 20.36
C ARG A 288 -12.18 -33.34 21.02
N VAL A 289 -13.32 -33.84 21.49
CA VAL A 289 -13.41 -35.18 22.06
C VAL A 289 -13.25 -36.20 20.94
N MET A 290 -12.24 -37.06 21.06
CA MET A 290 -11.90 -38.10 20.11
C MET A 290 -12.17 -39.47 20.73
N VAL A 291 -12.85 -40.33 19.98
CA VAL A 291 -13.09 -41.72 20.39
C VAL A 291 -12.03 -42.62 19.73
N PRO A 292 -11.46 -43.62 20.44
CA PRO A 292 -10.51 -44.54 19.84
C PRO A 292 -11.12 -45.27 18.62
N PRO A 293 -10.41 -45.36 17.48
CA PRO A 293 -10.95 -46.00 16.27
C PRO A 293 -11.06 -47.52 16.37
N LYS A 294 -10.35 -48.13 17.32
CA LYS A 294 -10.40 -49.56 17.63
C LYS A 294 -10.44 -49.71 19.15
N LEU A 295 -11.34 -50.56 19.63
CA LEU A 295 -11.48 -50.90 21.04
C LEU A 295 -11.02 -52.35 21.24
N SER A 296 -10.27 -52.59 22.29
CA SER A 296 -10.07 -53.93 22.85
C SER A 296 -11.37 -54.48 23.42
N ASP A 297 -11.43 -55.79 23.65
CA ASP A 297 -12.61 -56.44 24.23
C ASP A 297 -12.98 -55.82 25.57
N ARG A 298 -11.97 -55.55 26.42
CA ARG A 298 -12.20 -54.93 27.72
C ARG A 298 -12.69 -53.48 27.62
N GLU A 299 -12.15 -52.68 26.69
CA GLU A 299 -12.64 -51.31 26.48
C GLU A 299 -14.09 -51.30 25.99
N ARG A 300 -14.44 -52.23 25.08
CA ARG A 300 -15.82 -52.39 24.60
C ARG A 300 -16.79 -52.68 25.74
N GLU A 301 -16.47 -53.65 26.60
CA GLU A 301 -17.29 -53.98 27.77
C GLU A 301 -17.55 -52.75 28.65
N LEU A 302 -16.52 -51.94 28.91
CA LEU A 302 -16.63 -50.72 29.72
C LEU A 302 -17.51 -49.66 29.06
N PHE A 303 -17.41 -49.49 27.74
CA PHE A 303 -18.29 -48.57 27.01
C PHE A 303 -19.74 -49.05 26.97
N GLU A 304 -19.99 -50.35 26.88
CA GLU A 304 -21.33 -50.95 26.94
C GLU A 304 -21.95 -50.77 28.33
N GLU A 305 -21.19 -50.97 29.41
CA GLU A 305 -21.63 -50.72 30.79
C GLU A 305 -21.95 -49.24 31.02
N LEU A 306 -21.10 -48.33 30.53
CA LEU A 306 -21.35 -46.89 30.58
C LEU A 306 -22.61 -46.50 29.79
N ALA A 307 -22.81 -47.08 28.60
CA ALA A 307 -23.98 -46.83 27.78
C ALA A 307 -25.28 -47.32 28.44
N ALA A 308 -25.24 -48.46 29.14
CA ALA A 308 -26.38 -49.00 29.86
C ALA A 308 -26.74 -48.19 31.12
N THR A 309 -25.73 -47.61 31.79
CA THR A 309 -25.91 -46.92 33.08
C THR A 309 -26.17 -45.41 32.91
N SER A 310 -25.62 -44.78 31.87
CA SER A 310 -25.72 -43.34 31.65
C SER A 310 -27.13 -42.91 31.22
N SER A 311 -27.65 -41.85 31.83
CA SER A 311 -28.91 -41.20 31.44
C SER A 311 -28.73 -39.96 30.57
N TYR A 312 -27.49 -39.64 30.17
CA TYR A 312 -27.17 -38.44 29.41
C TYR A 312 -27.56 -38.55 27.94
N ASP A 313 -28.34 -37.59 27.43
CA ASP A 313 -28.73 -37.49 26.01
C ASP A 313 -28.29 -36.14 25.41
N PRO A 314 -27.21 -36.10 24.59
CA PRO A 314 -26.72 -34.87 23.99
C PRO A 314 -27.60 -34.31 22.87
N ARG A 315 -28.66 -35.03 22.45
CA ARG A 315 -29.61 -34.57 21.40
C ARG A 315 -30.91 -34.05 21.98
N ARG A 316 -31.08 -34.15 23.30
CA ARG A 316 -32.23 -33.56 23.98
C ARG A 316 -32.07 -32.06 23.91
N THR A 317 -32.87 -31.43 23.04
CA THR A 317 -32.94 -29.99 22.91
C THR A 317 -33.45 -29.44 24.24
N SER A 318 -32.62 -28.63 24.89
CA SER A 318 -33.04 -27.76 25.99
C SER A 318 -33.95 -26.65 25.49
#